data_AF-A0A2V7YIT4-F1
#
_entry.id   AF-A0A2V7YIT4-F1
#
_cell.length_a   1.000
_cell.length_b   1.000
_cell.length_c   1.000
_cell.angle_alpha   90.00
_cell.angle_beta   90.00
_cell.angle_gamma   90.00
#
_symmetry.space_group_name_H-M   'P 1'
#
loop_
_entity.id
_entity.type
_entity.pdbx_description
1 polymer ?
#
loop_
_entity_poly.entity_id
_entity_poly.type
_entity_poly.pdbx_seq_one_letter_code
_entity_poly.pdbx_strand_id
1 'polypeptide(L)'
;MIDVAHDAGDASVSDVAVDSEFTQAELNSMILQQVQDALRRIDDGTFGKCLIDDGPIEKKRLDAVPWTPYCLKHQTLLEAAGRERNWTL
;
A
#
# COMPACT_ATOMS: atom_id res chain seq x y z
N MET A 1 53.60 21.09 4.92
CA MET A 1 53.06 19.72 4.96
C MET A 1 51.77 19.80 5.74
N ILE A 2 50.64 19.79 5.02
CA ILE A 2 49.31 19.70 5.62
C ILE A 2 48.79 18.36 5.12
N ASP A 3 48.87 17.35 5.98
CA ASP A 3 48.28 16.04 5.70
C ASP A 3 46.77 16.18 5.89
N VAL A 4 46.08 16.42 4.78
CA VAL A 4 44.64 16.17 4.69
C VAL A 4 44.46 14.65 4.75
N ALA A 5 44.33 14.15 5.97
CA ALA A 5 43.74 12.85 6.23
C ALA A 5 42.24 12.99 5.93
N HIS A 6 41.87 12.75 4.68
CA HIS A 6 40.49 12.46 4.31
C HIS A 6 40.23 11.02 4.78
N ASP A 7 39.87 10.87 6.07
CA ASP A 7 39.46 9.57 6.58
C ASP A 7 38.16 9.17 5.87
N ALA A 8 38.26 8.10 5.09
CA ALA A 8 37.26 7.62 4.17
C ALA A 8 36.13 6.94 4.97
N GLY A 9 35.11 7.72 5.32
CA GLY A 9 33.96 7.24 6.07
C GLY A 9 32.63 7.70 5.49
N ASP A 10 32.40 7.56 4.18
CA ASP A 10 31.07 7.81 3.58
C ASP A 10 30.81 7.06 2.26
N ALA A 11 31.10 5.76 2.22
CA ALA A 11 30.80 4.93 1.04
C ALA A 11 29.85 3.76 1.37
N SER A 12 28.83 4.01 2.21
CA SER A 12 27.82 2.99 2.54
C SER A 12 26.37 3.46 2.38
N VAL A 13 26.15 4.61 1.73
CA VAL A 13 24.81 5.18 1.49
C VAL A 13 24.44 5.27 0.00
N SER A 14 24.82 4.29 -0.82
CA SER A 14 24.37 4.24 -2.22
C SER A 14 23.41 3.09 -2.54
N ASP A 15 23.48 1.98 -1.79
CA ASP A 15 22.61 0.80 -2.05
C ASP A 15 21.20 0.94 -1.43
N VAL A 16 21.03 1.70 -0.35
CA VAL A 16 19.74 1.83 0.36
C VAL A 16 18.80 2.89 -0.23
N ALA A 17 19.33 3.84 -1.01
CA ALA A 17 18.51 4.88 -1.64
C ALA A 17 17.71 4.31 -2.82
N VAL A 18 18.37 3.53 -3.69
CA VAL A 18 17.75 2.93 -4.87
C VAL A 18 16.67 1.89 -4.50
N ASP A 19 16.90 1.10 -3.44
CA ASP A 19 15.93 0.14 -2.91
C ASP A 19 14.70 0.85 -2.30
N SER A 20 14.92 1.94 -1.57
CA SER A 20 13.83 2.75 -1.01
C SER A 20 13.01 3.49 -2.07
N GLU A 21 13.63 3.95 -3.16
CA GLU A 21 12.91 4.60 -4.27
C GLU A 21 12.09 3.59 -5.09
N PHE A 22 12.64 2.39 -5.32
CA PHE A 22 11.94 1.34 -6.06
C PHE A 22 10.68 0.85 -5.32
N THR A 23 10.80 0.58 -4.02
CA THR A 23 9.66 0.17 -3.18
C THR A 23 8.55 1.22 -3.12
N GLN A 24 8.89 2.51 -3.08
CA GLN A 24 7.90 3.59 -3.15
C GLN A 24 7.17 3.63 -4.49
N ALA A 25 7.90 3.44 -5.60
CA ALA A 25 7.30 3.41 -6.94
C ALA A 25 6.32 2.25 -7.10
N GLU A 26 6.63 1.08 -6.55
CA GLU A 26 5.73 -0.08 -6.55
C GLU A 26 4.46 0.19 -5.74
N LEU A 27 4.58 0.72 -4.53
CA LEU A 27 3.44 1.08 -3.68
C LEU A 27 2.53 2.10 -4.36
N ASN A 28 3.11 3.14 -4.96
CA ASN A 28 2.35 4.16 -5.70
C ASN A 28 1.60 3.56 -6.89
N SER A 29 2.23 2.63 -7.60
CA SER A 29 1.60 1.93 -8.73
C SER A 29 0.43 1.07 -8.26
N MET A 30 0.57 0.36 -7.14
CA MET A 30 -0.51 -0.43 -6.55
C MET A 30 -1.68 0.43 -6.08
N ILE A 31 -1.41 1.59 -5.48
CA ILE A 31 -2.46 2.53 -5.05
C ILE A 31 -3.17 3.10 -6.28
N LEU A 32 -2.43 3.49 -7.32
CA LEU A 32 -3.00 4.03 -8.55
C LEU A 32 -3.97 3.05 -9.20
N GLN A 33 -3.61 1.75 -9.25
CA GLN A 33 -4.51 0.71 -9.73
C GLN A 33 -5.79 0.63 -8.90
N GLN A 34 -5.68 0.64 -7.56
CA GLN A 34 -6.87 0.62 -6.69
C GLN A 34 -7.77 1.84 -6.88
N VAL A 35 -7.18 3.02 -7.10
CA VAL A 35 -7.94 4.24 -7.41
C VAL A 35 -8.67 4.11 -8.74
N GLN A 36 -8.01 3.58 -9.79
CA GLN A 36 -8.65 3.31 -11.07
C GLN A 36 -9.82 2.32 -10.93
N ASP A 37 -9.65 1.27 -10.12
CA ASP A 37 -10.72 0.31 -9.81
C ASP A 37 -11.89 0.95 -9.06
N ALA A 38 -11.61 1.89 -8.17
CA ALA A 38 -12.63 2.63 -7.46
C ALA A 38 -13.43 3.53 -8.41
N LEU A 39 -12.75 4.22 -9.34
CA LEU A 39 -13.39 5.03 -10.37
C LEU A 39 -14.29 4.17 -11.28
N ARG A 40 -13.84 2.97 -11.68
CA ARG A 40 -14.68 2.01 -12.41
C ARG A 40 -15.93 1.61 -11.64
N ARG A 41 -15.80 1.33 -10.34
CA ARG A 41 -16.97 1.03 -9.49
C ARG A 41 -17.94 2.20 -9.37
N ILE A 42 -17.46 3.44 -9.46
CA ILE A 42 -18.35 4.62 -9.51
C ILE A 42 -19.14 4.63 -10.81
N ASP A 43 -18.48 4.38 -11.96
CA ASP A 43 -19.14 4.31 -13.27
C ASP A 43 -20.18 3.17 -13.32
N ASP A 44 -19.84 2.02 -12.75
CA ASP A 44 -20.73 0.85 -12.64
C ASP A 44 -21.85 1.02 -11.59
N GLY A 45 -21.83 2.09 -10.79
CA GLY A 45 -22.79 2.32 -9.71
C GLY A 45 -22.67 1.34 -8.52
N THR A 46 -21.54 0.63 -8.42
CA THR A 46 -21.23 -0.32 -7.34
C THR A 46 -20.32 0.28 -6.27
N PHE A 47 -19.94 1.56 -6.40
CA PHE A 47 -19.12 2.25 -5.42
C PHE A 47 -19.76 2.26 -4.03
N GLY A 48 -18.94 2.03 -3.01
CA GLY A 48 -19.40 1.93 -1.63
C GLY A 48 -20.03 0.58 -1.26
N LYS A 49 -19.95 -0.42 -2.14
CA LYS A 49 -20.31 -1.80 -1.83
C LYS A 49 -19.07 -2.68 -1.67
N CYS A 50 -19.11 -3.58 -0.69
CA CYS A 50 -18.04 -4.53 -0.48
C CYS A 50 -18.09 -5.64 -1.53
N LEU A 51 -16.93 -5.97 -2.12
CA LEU A 51 -16.85 -7.01 -3.16
C LEU A 51 -17.10 -8.45 -2.68
N ILE A 52 -17.22 -8.68 -1.37
CA ILE A 52 -17.41 -10.04 -0.80
C ILE A 52 -18.88 -10.31 -0.47
N ASP A 53 -19.57 -9.37 0.18
CA ASP A 53 -20.95 -9.55 0.64
C ASP A 53 -21.97 -8.62 -0.04
N ASP A 54 -21.54 -7.79 -1.01
CA ASP A 54 -22.30 -6.69 -1.63
C ASP A 54 -22.88 -5.69 -0.61
N GLY A 55 -22.40 -5.75 0.64
CA GLY A 55 -22.88 -4.92 1.74
C GLY A 55 -22.37 -3.49 1.66
N PRO A 56 -23.03 -2.53 2.33
CA PRO A 56 -22.57 -1.14 2.35
C PRO A 56 -21.23 -1.02 3.11
N ILE A 57 -20.26 -0.33 2.51
CA ILE A 57 -19.00 0.04 3.15
C ILE A 57 -19.26 1.23 4.09
N GLU A 58 -18.63 1.21 5.27
CA GLU A 58 -18.80 2.25 6.27
C GLU A 58 -18.35 3.61 5.74
N LYS A 59 -19.21 4.64 5.86
CA LYS A 59 -18.89 5.99 5.33
C LYS A 59 -17.57 6.54 5.85
N LYS A 60 -17.30 6.39 7.15
CA LYS A 60 -16.02 6.81 7.78
C LYS A 60 -14.80 6.18 7.12
N ARG A 61 -14.96 4.97 6.55
CA ARG A 61 -13.90 4.26 5.86
C ARG A 61 -13.72 4.77 4.44
N LEU A 62 -14.82 5.06 3.72
CA LEU A 62 -14.74 5.72 2.42
C LEU A 62 -14.16 7.15 2.53
N ASP A 63 -14.42 7.84 3.64
CA ASP A 63 -13.85 9.16 3.92
C ASP A 63 -12.32 9.08 4.16
N ALA A 64 -11.83 7.99 4.76
CA ALA A 64 -10.40 7.79 5.05
C ALA A 64 -9.63 7.14 3.89
N VAL A 65 -10.22 6.13 3.24
CA VAL A 65 -9.63 5.34 2.16
C VAL A 65 -10.71 5.10 1.09
N PRO A 66 -10.92 6.07 0.18
CA PRO A 66 -12.03 6.04 -0.77
C PRO A 66 -11.91 4.92 -1.81
N TRP A 67 -10.70 4.46 -2.12
CA TRP A 67 -10.50 3.36 -3.08
C TRP A 67 -10.73 1.97 -2.49
N THR A 68 -11.13 1.86 -1.23
CA THR A 68 -11.25 0.57 -0.55
C THR A 68 -12.29 -0.36 -1.22
N PRO A 69 -11.96 -1.64 -1.47
CA PRO A 69 -12.90 -2.61 -2.06
C PRO A 69 -13.74 -3.40 -1.06
N TYR A 70 -13.46 -3.28 0.24
CA TYR A 70 -14.07 -4.12 1.26
C TYR A 70 -14.68 -3.30 2.40
N CYS A 71 -15.56 -3.91 3.19
CA CYS A 71 -16.01 -3.37 4.47
C CYS A 71 -15.01 -3.71 5.59
N LEU A 72 -15.15 -3.11 6.78
CA LEU A 72 -14.24 -3.34 7.92
C LEU A 72 -14.07 -4.82 8.24
N LYS A 73 -15.19 -5.53 8.36
CA LYS A 73 -15.22 -6.97 8.66
C LYS A 73 -14.35 -7.77 7.67
N HIS A 74 -14.55 -7.57 6.38
CA HIS A 74 -13.86 -8.36 5.35
C HIS A 74 -12.39 -7.96 5.19
N GLN A 75 -12.04 -6.68 5.36
CA GLN A 75 -10.63 -6.28 5.39
C GLN A 75 -9.90 -6.93 6.57
N THR A 76 -10.48 -6.91 7.77
CA THR A 76 -9.84 -7.53 8.94
C THR A 76 -9.63 -9.04 8.74
N LEU A 77 -10.57 -9.73 8.11
CA LEU A 77 -10.44 -11.15 7.78
C LEU A 77 -9.30 -11.41 6.77
N LEU A 78 -9.19 -10.60 5.73
CA LEU A 78 -8.11 -10.71 4.74
C LEU A 78 -6.74 -10.44 5.36
N GLU A 79 -6.62 -9.43 6.22
CA GLU A 79 -5.39 -9.11 6.94
C GLU A 79 -4.99 -10.21 7.93
N ALA A 80 -5.97 -10.80 8.64
CA ALA A 80 -5.73 -11.94 9.52
C ALA A 80 -5.23 -13.16 8.73
N ALA A 81 -5.88 -13.49 7.62
CA ALA A 81 -5.48 -14.60 6.74
C ALA A 81 -4.09 -14.39 6.13
N GLY A 82 -3.74 -13.14 5.74
CA GLY A 82 -2.41 -12.80 5.24
C GLY A 82 -1.30 -12.97 6.29
N ARG A 83 -1.59 -12.65 7.56
CA ARG A 83 -0.64 -12.88 8.67
C ARG A 83 -0.40 -14.36 8.94
N GLU A 84 -1.44 -15.18 8.89
CA GLU A 84 -1.32 -16.64 9.10
C GLU A 84 -0.45 -17.31 8.02
N ARG A 85 -0.52 -16.83 6.78
CA ARG A 85 0.30 -17.28 5.64
C ARG A 85 1.78 -16.96 5.80
N ASN A 86 2.12 -15.92 6.55
CA ASN A 86 3.50 -15.45 6.73
C ASN A 86 4.23 -16.14 7.90
N TRP A 87 3.50 -16.82 8.82
CA TRP A 87 4.08 -17.48 10.00
C TRP A 87 4.41 -18.96 9.77
N THR A 88 4.02 -19.53 8.63
CA THR A 88 4.27 -20.94 8.27
C THR A 88 5.38 -21.14 7.24
N LEU A 89 6.14 -20.09 6.92
CA LEU A 89 7.30 -20.10 6.02
C LEU A 89 8.62 -20.07 6.78
#